data_AF-A0A9D4SYZ6-F1
#
_entry.id   AF-A0A9D4SYZ6-F1
#
_cell.length_a   1.000
_cell.length_b   1.000
_cell.length_c   1.000
_cell.angle_alpha   90.00
_cell.angle_beta   90.00
_cell.angle_gamma   90.00
#
_symmetry.space_group_name_H-M   'P 1'
#
loop_
_entity.id
_entity.type
_entity.pdbx_description
1 polymer ?
#
loop_
_entity_poly.entity_id
_entity_poly.type
_entity_poly.pdbx_seq_one_letter_code
_entity_poly.pdbx_strand_id
1 'polypeptide(L)'
;MKVHLRNAIEMVTASWWQTKPSTIAKCFTKAGFVRNTAACNQDTTSNDDDEAIDVDDVWSDLMRNNIVDQDDTSEGFVNDDCDDIVCEQADTDEAIKAAVQDRGDEVSDDDTNEEDRTPELSSRDALDYVSKLKVFCAQNLSEKALQYIIAVED
;
A
#
# COMPACT_ATOMS: atom_id res chain seq x y z
N MET A 1 4.18 -26.74 -18.21
CA MET A 1 4.92 -27.19 -17.01
C MET A 1 4.06 -26.84 -15.81
N LYS A 2 3.65 -27.83 -14.99
CA LYS A 2 2.87 -27.57 -13.76
C LYS A 2 3.83 -27.69 -12.57
N VAL A 3 3.89 -26.67 -11.73
CA VAL A 3 4.69 -26.65 -10.50
C VAL A 3 3.73 -26.65 -9.32
N HIS A 4 3.99 -27.50 -8.33
CA HIS A 4 3.18 -27.51 -7.10
C HIS A 4 3.43 -26.23 -6.31
N LEU A 5 2.37 -25.64 -5.75
CA LEU A 5 2.42 -24.38 -5.01
C LEU A 5 3.51 -24.38 -3.92
N ARG A 6 3.60 -25.45 -3.13
CA ARG A 6 4.62 -25.63 -2.10
C ARG A 6 6.04 -25.51 -2.66
N ASN A 7 6.30 -26.12 -3.80
CA ASN A 7 7.62 -26.10 -4.44
C ASN A 7 7.93 -24.71 -5.03
N ALA A 8 6.91 -24.00 -5.52
CA ALA A 8 7.09 -22.62 -5.99
C ALA A 8 7.48 -21.69 -4.83
N ILE A 9 6.81 -21.81 -3.68
CA ILE A 9 7.14 -21.04 -2.47
C ILE A 9 8.57 -21.34 -2.02
N GLU A 10 8.94 -22.62 -1.88
CA GLU A 10 10.30 -23.01 -1.49
C GLU A 10 11.36 -22.46 -2.45
N MET A 11 11.08 -22.49 -3.75
CA MET A 11 12.00 -21.98 -4.79
C MET A 11 12.15 -20.45 -4.71
N VAL A 12 11.06 -19.71 -4.55
CA VAL A 12 11.10 -18.24 -4.41
C VAL A 12 11.87 -17.86 -3.15
N THR A 13 11.55 -18.49 -2.02
CA THR A 13 12.22 -18.25 -0.74
C THR A 13 13.72 -18.55 -0.83
N ALA A 14 14.10 -19.70 -1.41
CA ALA A 14 15.51 -20.06 -1.58
C ALA A 14 16.24 -19.09 -2.53
N SER A 15 15.56 -18.60 -3.57
CA SER A 15 16.12 -17.62 -4.51
C SER A 15 16.32 -16.25 -3.84
N TRP A 16 15.39 -15.85 -2.97
CA TRP A 16 15.51 -14.63 -2.18
C TRP A 16 16.73 -14.67 -1.27
N TRP A 17 16.92 -15.75 -0.51
CA TRP A 17 18.09 -15.91 0.37
C TRP A 17 19.44 -15.92 -0.37
N GLN A 18 19.46 -16.32 -1.64
CA GLN A 18 20.67 -16.32 -2.46
C GLN A 18 20.94 -14.97 -3.13
N THR A 19 19.96 -14.05 -3.10
CA THR A 19 20.10 -12.75 -3.74
C THR A 19 21.08 -11.89 -2.93
N LYS A 20 22.13 -11.44 -3.60
CA LYS A 20 23.14 -10.57 -2.97
C LYS A 20 22.64 -9.13 -2.89
N PRO A 21 22.96 -8.38 -1.82
CA PRO A 21 22.64 -6.95 -1.73
C PRO A 21 23.11 -6.15 -2.96
N SER A 22 24.29 -6.46 -3.49
CA SER A 22 24.82 -5.82 -4.71
C SER A 22 23.98 -6.10 -5.97
N THR A 23 23.26 -7.21 -6.04
CA THR A 23 22.29 -7.47 -7.13
C THR A 23 21.11 -6.51 -7.02
N ILE A 24 20.59 -6.31 -5.82
CA ILE A 24 19.49 -5.38 -5.53
C ILE A 24 19.92 -3.95 -5.89
N ALA A 25 21.07 -3.50 -5.40
CA ALA A 25 21.62 -2.17 -5.69
C ALA A 25 21.76 -1.90 -7.20
N LYS A 26 22.24 -2.89 -7.97
CA LYS A 26 22.35 -2.79 -9.43
C LYS A 26 20.99 -2.68 -10.13
N CYS A 27 19.97 -3.38 -9.64
CA CYS A 27 18.60 -3.27 -10.17
C CYS A 27 18.06 -1.85 -9.98
N PHE A 28 18.20 -1.26 -8.78
CA PHE A 28 17.79 0.12 -8.50
C PHE A 28 18.56 1.13 -9.36
N THR A 29 19.88 0.95 -9.49
CA THR A 29 20.73 1.78 -10.35
C THR A 29 20.23 1.75 -11.80
N LYS A 30 19.95 0.56 -12.33
CA LYS A 30 19.47 0.38 -13.72
C LYS A 30 18.05 0.91 -13.93
N ALA A 31 17.22 0.92 -12.89
CA ALA A 31 15.90 1.52 -12.91
C ALA A 31 15.93 3.06 -12.80
N GLY A 32 17.10 3.68 -12.71
CA GLY A 32 17.25 5.14 -12.63
C GLY A 32 17.19 5.70 -11.22
N PHE A 33 17.05 4.85 -10.19
CA PHE A 33 17.21 5.22 -8.79
C PHE A 33 18.71 5.30 -8.45
N VAL A 34 19.41 6.23 -9.10
CA VAL A 34 20.79 6.56 -8.77
C VAL A 34 20.75 7.70 -7.77
N ARG A 35 21.14 7.45 -6.52
CA ARG A 35 21.43 8.54 -5.59
C ARG A 35 22.61 9.31 -6.18
N ASN A 36 22.34 10.53 -6.64
CA ASN A 36 23.38 11.39 -7.17
C ASN A 36 24.20 11.91 -5.98
N THR A 37 25.19 11.12 -5.54
CA THR A 37 26.17 11.55 -4.52
C THR A 37 27.16 12.56 -5.09
N ALA A 38 26.94 13.07 -6.30
CA ALA A 38 27.78 14.07 -6.99
C ALA A 38 27.70 15.50 -6.40
N ALA A 39 27.58 15.62 -5.08
CA ALA A 39 28.19 16.74 -4.35
C ALA A 39 29.54 16.34 -3.72
N CYS A 40 29.95 15.07 -3.78
CA CYS A 40 31.28 14.61 -3.37
C CYS A 40 32.01 14.02 -4.59
N ASN A 41 32.77 14.88 -5.27
CA ASN A 41 33.72 14.44 -6.28
C ASN A 41 34.80 13.58 -5.61
N GLN A 42 34.93 12.32 -6.00
CA GLN A 42 36.17 11.82 -6.60
C GLN A 42 36.03 10.40 -7.12
N ASP A 43 36.61 10.23 -8.29
CA ASP A 43 36.84 9.00 -9.03
C ASP A 43 37.64 7.96 -8.21
N THR A 44 37.41 6.70 -8.60
CA THR A 44 38.24 5.50 -8.38
C THR A 44 38.15 4.74 -7.04
N THR A 45 38.20 3.41 -7.22
CA THR A 45 38.29 2.31 -6.25
C THR A 45 37.02 1.95 -5.48
N SER A 46 36.36 0.92 -6.00
CA SER A 46 35.92 -0.27 -5.24
C SER A 46 36.54 -0.36 -3.85
N ASN A 47 35.89 0.24 -2.87
CA ASN A 47 35.96 -0.21 -1.49
C ASN A 47 34.59 -0.81 -1.16
N ASP A 48 34.61 -2.09 -0.78
CA ASP A 48 33.56 -2.77 -0.01
C ASP A 48 33.44 -2.12 1.39
N ASP A 49 33.27 -0.81 1.45
CA ASP A 49 32.75 -0.17 2.65
C ASP A 49 31.24 -0.09 2.45
N ASP A 50 30.56 -1.14 2.94
CA ASP A 50 29.17 -1.04 3.40
C ASP A 50 29.15 0.03 4.51
N GLU A 51 29.26 1.30 4.12
CA GLU A 51 28.83 2.43 4.94
C GLU A 51 27.35 2.16 5.21
N ALA A 52 27.05 1.68 6.41
CA ALA A 52 25.69 1.42 6.85
C ALA A 52 24.91 2.72 6.67
N ILE A 53 24.13 2.78 5.60
CA ILE A 53 23.30 3.93 5.28
C ILE A 53 22.34 4.10 6.46
N ASP A 54 22.53 5.17 7.22
CA ASP A 54 21.64 5.51 8.32
C ASP A 54 20.25 5.84 7.74
N VAL A 55 19.25 5.12 8.21
CA VAL A 55 17.86 5.31 7.77
C VAL A 55 17.38 6.72 8.14
N ASP A 56 17.87 7.28 9.24
CA ASP A 56 17.51 8.62 9.69
C ASP A 56 18.09 9.71 8.77
N ASP A 57 19.29 9.48 8.22
CA ASP A 57 19.90 10.37 7.23
C ASP A 57 19.11 10.36 5.91
N VAL A 58 18.70 9.17 5.46
CA VAL A 58 17.86 9.03 4.25
C VAL A 58 16.50 9.68 4.45
N TRP A 59 15.87 9.48 5.60
CA TRP A 59 14.56 10.05 5.90
C TRP A 59 14.63 11.59 5.98
N SER A 60 15.67 12.11 6.61
CA SER A 60 15.96 13.56 6.66
C SER A 60 16.16 14.16 5.26
N ASP A 61 16.81 13.42 4.36
CA ASP A 61 16.98 13.82 2.96
C ASP A 61 15.65 13.85 2.18
N LEU A 62 14.76 12.89 2.42
CA LEU A 62 13.43 12.85 1.81
C LEU A 62 12.58 14.04 2.29
N MET A 63 12.59 14.33 3.59
CA MET A 63 11.92 15.51 4.17
C MET A 63 12.47 16.81 3.58
N ARG A 64 13.79 16.94 3.48
CA ARG A 64 14.45 18.13 2.92
C ARG A 64 14.10 18.36 1.45
N ASN A 65 13.88 17.28 0.69
CA ASN A 65 13.47 17.34 -0.71
C ASN A 65 11.94 17.42 -0.89
N ASN A 66 11.17 17.52 0.20
CA ASN A 66 9.72 17.62 0.20
C ASN A 66 9.03 16.45 -0.51
N ILE A 67 9.61 15.25 -0.37
CA ILE A 67 9.10 13.98 -0.93
C ILE A 67 8.12 13.31 0.06
N VAL A 68 8.33 13.52 1.36
CA VAL A 68 7.49 13.05 2.46
C VAL A 68 7.09 14.25 3.33
N ASP A 69 5.94 14.19 3.99
CA ASP A 69 5.45 15.31 4.79
C ASP A 69 6.27 15.46 6.09
N GLN A 70 6.35 16.68 6.62
CA GLN A 70 7.12 16.97 7.84
C GLN A 70 6.52 16.34 9.10
N ASP A 71 5.24 15.98 9.04
CA ASP A 71 4.53 15.30 10.12
C ASP A 71 4.71 13.76 10.04
N ASP A 72 5.28 13.25 8.95
CA ASP A 72 5.51 11.81 8.76
C ASP A 72 6.80 11.34 9.42
N THR A 73 6.74 10.14 10.00
CA THR A 73 7.91 9.49 10.61
C THR A 73 8.33 8.29 9.78
N SER A 74 9.63 7.97 9.78
CA SER A 74 10.17 6.79 9.09
C SER A 74 9.51 5.51 9.57
N GLU A 75 9.28 5.41 10.89
CA GLU A 75 8.60 4.27 11.51
C GLU A 75 7.13 4.18 11.12
N GLY A 76 6.41 5.32 11.06
CA GLY A 76 5.03 5.38 10.59
C GLY A 76 4.90 4.93 9.14
N PHE A 77 5.81 5.37 8.26
CA PHE A 77 5.82 4.97 6.85
C PHE A 77 6.13 3.48 6.66
N VAL A 78 7.02 2.91 7.48
CA VAL A 78 7.38 1.48 7.41
C VAL A 78 6.28 0.60 7.99
N ASN A 79 5.60 1.07 9.04
CA ASN A 79 4.60 0.31 9.77
C ASN A 79 3.16 0.69 9.41
N ASP A 80 2.92 1.47 8.35
CA ASP A 80 1.58 1.89 7.95
C ASP A 80 0.65 0.68 7.70
N ASP A 81 1.22 -0.42 7.17
CA ASP A 81 0.53 -1.69 6.93
C ASP A 81 0.34 -2.55 8.20
N CYS A 82 0.85 -2.14 9.37
CA CYS A 82 0.72 -2.93 10.61
C CYS A 82 -0.66 -2.76 11.28
N ASP A 83 -1.35 -1.65 11.02
CA ASP A 83 -2.73 -1.43 11.46
C ASP A 83 -3.76 -1.91 10.43
N ASP A 84 -3.28 -2.48 9.31
CA ASP A 84 -4.14 -3.01 8.28
C ASP A 84 -4.93 -4.21 8.83
N ILE A 85 -6.24 -4.23 8.55
CA ILE A 85 -7.14 -5.28 9.04
C ILE A 85 -6.74 -6.57 8.33
N VAL A 86 -5.90 -7.37 9.00
CA VAL A 86 -5.58 -8.73 8.58
C VAL A 86 -6.91 -9.44 8.35
N CYS A 87 -7.12 -9.92 7.13
CA CYS A 87 -8.32 -10.67 6.79
C CYS A 87 -8.56 -11.76 7.85
N GLU A 88 -9.82 -11.93 8.24
CA GLU A 88 -10.24 -12.93 9.22
C GLU A 88 -9.46 -14.23 9.02
N GLN A 89 -8.72 -14.63 10.07
CA GLN A 89 -7.88 -15.81 10.04
C GLN A 89 -8.77 -17.03 9.79
N ALA A 90 -8.77 -17.55 8.57
CA ALA A 90 -9.49 -18.76 8.22
C ALA A 90 -8.72 -19.98 8.77
N ASP A 91 -8.94 -20.29 10.05
CA ASP A 91 -8.21 -21.32 10.80
C ASP A 91 -8.55 -22.76 10.39
N THR A 92 -9.49 -22.95 9.47
CA THR A 92 -9.92 -24.27 9.01
C THR A 92 -10.03 -24.33 7.50
N ASP A 93 -9.70 -25.48 6.93
CA ASP A 93 -9.80 -25.74 5.49
C ASP A 93 -11.18 -25.37 4.92
N GLU A 94 -12.25 -25.52 5.72
CA GLU A 94 -13.60 -25.23 5.27
C GLU A 94 -13.93 -23.74 5.28
N ALA A 95 -13.36 -22.98 6.22
CA ALA A 95 -13.40 -21.51 6.20
C ALA A 95 -12.60 -20.95 5.02
N ILE A 96 -11.44 -21.55 4.71
CA ILE A 96 -10.63 -21.17 3.54
C ILE A 96 -11.40 -21.43 2.25
N LYS A 97 -12.03 -22.61 2.11
CA LYS A 97 -12.86 -22.93 0.94
C LYS A 97 -14.04 -21.98 0.79
N ALA A 98 -14.74 -21.67 1.88
CA ALA A 98 -15.86 -20.73 1.84
C ALA A 98 -15.42 -19.34 1.38
N ALA A 99 -14.33 -18.79 1.93
CA ALA A 99 -13.80 -17.47 1.56
C ALA A 99 -13.31 -17.40 0.10
N VAL A 100 -12.75 -18.50 -0.43
CA VAL A 100 -12.30 -18.58 -1.82
C VAL A 100 -13.46 -18.76 -2.79
N GLN A 101 -14.48 -19.55 -2.40
CA GLN A 101 -15.64 -19.82 -3.23
C GLN A 101 -16.58 -18.61 -3.31
N ASP A 102 -16.69 -17.82 -2.24
CA ASP A 102 -17.40 -16.54 -2.21
C ASP A 102 -16.78 -15.49 -3.15
N ARG A 103 -15.45 -15.54 -3.35
CA ARG A 103 -14.73 -14.70 -4.34
C ARG A 103 -14.72 -15.25 -5.76
N GLY A 104 -15.22 -16.47 -5.97
CA GLY A 104 -15.06 -17.24 -7.22
C GLY A 104 -16.26 -17.26 -8.15
N ASP A 105 -17.40 -16.68 -7.76
CA ASP A 105 -18.67 -16.83 -8.51
C ASP A 105 -19.04 -15.64 -9.43
N GLU A 106 -18.14 -14.66 -9.61
CA GLU A 106 -18.35 -13.55 -10.57
C GLU A 106 -17.44 -13.62 -11.81
N VAL A 107 -17.11 -14.82 -12.29
CA VAL A 107 -16.72 -14.99 -13.70
C VAL A 107 -17.49 -16.17 -14.30
N SER A 108 -18.82 -16.09 -14.23
CA SER A 108 -19.66 -16.78 -15.18
C SER A 108 -19.80 -15.90 -16.42
N ASP A 109 -19.07 -16.28 -17.46
CA ASP A 109 -19.26 -15.84 -18.84
C ASP A 109 -20.63 -16.36 -19.34
N ASP A 110 -21.70 -15.72 -18.86
CA ASP A 110 -23.05 -15.90 -19.36
C ASP A 110 -23.68 -14.51 -19.59
N ASP A 111 -23.89 -14.21 -20.87
CA ASP A 111 -24.53 -13.02 -21.44
C ASP A 111 -25.99 -12.91 -20.96
N THR A 112 -26.20 -12.59 -19.68
CA THR A 112 -27.51 -12.23 -19.17
C THR A 112 -27.42 -10.91 -18.42
N ASN A 113 -27.88 -9.87 -19.12
CA ASN A 113 -28.09 -8.50 -18.70
C ASN A 113 -29.03 -8.42 -17.47
N GLU A 114 -28.49 -8.62 -16.27
CA GLU A 114 -29.13 -8.30 -15.00
C GLU A 114 -28.62 -6.91 -14.58
N GLU A 115 -29.52 -5.92 -14.69
CA GLU A 115 -29.29 -4.54 -14.29
C GLU A 115 -28.82 -4.47 -12.83
N ASP A 116 -27.61 -3.95 -12.62
CA ASP A 116 -27.16 -3.39 -11.35
C ASP A 116 -28.12 -2.25 -10.94
N ARG A 117 -29.22 -2.61 -10.29
CA ARG A 117 -30.18 -1.65 -9.76
C ARG A 117 -29.73 -1.24 -8.36
N THR A 118 -28.71 -0.40 -8.28
CA THR A 118 -28.64 0.55 -7.18
C THR A 118 -29.99 1.29 -7.14
N PRO A 119 -30.68 1.39 -5.98
CA PRO A 119 -31.92 2.15 -5.90
C PRO A 119 -31.67 3.56 -6.46
N GLU A 120 -32.48 4.02 -7.41
CA GLU A 120 -32.36 5.40 -7.91
C GLU A 120 -32.55 6.36 -6.74
N LEU A 121 -31.44 6.86 -6.20
CA LEU A 121 -31.44 7.82 -5.11
C LEU A 121 -31.91 9.16 -5.68
N SER A 122 -32.99 9.71 -5.12
CA SER A 122 -33.37 11.08 -5.44
C SER A 122 -32.31 12.03 -4.91
N SER A 123 -32.08 13.16 -5.59
CA SER A 123 -31.23 14.24 -5.08
C SER A 123 -31.66 14.69 -3.67
N ARG A 124 -32.94 14.55 -3.33
CA ARG A 124 -33.45 14.83 -1.99
C ARG A 124 -32.94 13.82 -0.94
N ASP A 125 -32.89 12.55 -1.30
CA ASP A 125 -32.44 11.48 -0.40
C ASP A 125 -30.92 11.57 -0.21
N ALA A 126 -30.17 11.90 -1.27
CA ALA A 126 -28.74 12.16 -1.18
C ALA A 126 -28.43 13.30 -0.19
N LEU A 127 -29.18 14.41 -0.24
CA LEU A 127 -29.01 15.54 0.70
C LEU A 127 -29.39 15.17 2.15
N ASP A 128 -30.38 14.31 2.34
CA ASP A 128 -30.75 13.80 3.67
C ASP A 128 -29.63 12.91 4.25
N TYR A 129 -29.00 12.06 3.43
CA TYR A 129 -27.85 11.26 3.85
C TYR A 129 -26.63 12.12 4.18
N VAL A 130 -26.32 13.14 3.38
CA VAL A 130 -25.24 14.10 3.67
C VAL A 130 -25.50 14.82 5.00
N SER A 131 -26.75 15.21 5.26
CA SER A 131 -27.14 15.87 6.52
C SER A 131 -26.95 14.95 7.73
N LYS A 132 -27.33 13.68 7.62
CA LYS A 132 -27.12 12.67 8.68
C LYS A 132 -25.63 12.41 8.92
N LEU A 133 -24.84 12.33 7.86
CA LEU A 133 -23.39 12.17 7.94
C LEU A 133 -22.74 13.35 8.67
N LYS A 134 -23.11 14.60 8.32
CA LYS A 134 -22.64 15.81 8.99
C LYS A 134 -22.91 15.78 10.51
N VAL A 135 -24.11 15.37 10.93
CA VAL A 135 -24.47 15.26 12.36
C VAL A 135 -23.64 14.18 13.07
N PHE A 136 -23.46 13.01 12.44
CA PHE A 136 -22.64 11.94 13.00
C PHE A 136 -21.19 12.38 13.18
N CYS A 137 -20.62 13.03 12.17
CA CYS A 137 -19.27 13.56 12.21
C CYS A 137 -19.11 14.63 13.29
N ALA A 138 -20.07 15.55 13.45
CA ALA A 138 -20.00 16.60 14.47
C ALA A 138 -20.04 16.04 15.91
N GLN A 139 -20.59 14.84 16.09
CA GLN A 139 -20.66 14.17 17.38
C GLN A 139 -19.46 13.27 17.67
N ASN A 140 -18.79 12.75 16.64
CA ASN A 140 -17.81 11.65 16.78
C ASN A 140 -16.42 11.94 16.18
N LEU A 141 -16.23 13.05 15.46
CA LEU A 141 -14.97 13.36 14.79
C LEU A 141 -14.39 14.71 15.24
N SER A 142 -13.06 14.82 15.15
CA SER A 142 -12.30 16.04 15.41
C SER A 142 -12.66 17.16 14.41
N GLU A 143 -12.53 18.42 14.84
CA GLU A 143 -12.89 19.63 14.09
C GLU A 143 -12.21 19.70 12.71
N LYS A 144 -11.00 19.12 12.57
CA LYS A 144 -10.28 18.98 11.28
C LYS A 144 -11.01 18.07 10.27
N ALA A 145 -11.64 16.99 10.72
CA ALA A 145 -12.36 16.06 9.84
C ALA A 145 -13.66 16.68 9.30
N LEU A 146 -14.27 17.59 10.07
CA LEU A 146 -15.46 18.35 9.65
C LEU A 146 -15.16 19.31 8.51
N GLN A 147 -13.94 19.85 8.45
CA GLN A 147 -13.53 20.84 7.45
C GLN A 147 -13.49 20.26 6.02
N TYR A 148 -13.13 18.98 5.87
CA TYR A 148 -13.09 18.29 4.57
C TYR A 148 -14.49 18.00 4.01
N ILE A 149 -15.50 17.81 4.86
CA ILE A 149 -16.88 17.53 4.44
C ILE A 149 -17.59 18.81 3.98
N ILE A 150 -17.28 19.95 4.60
CA ILE A 150 -17.87 21.25 4.24
C ILE A 150 -17.33 21.75 2.89
N ALA A 151 -16.09 21.42 2.54
CA ALA A 151 -15.46 21.82 1.28
C ALA A 151 -16.08 21.18 0.02
N VAL A 152 -17.01 20.22 0.16
CA VAL A 152 -17.71 19.56 -0.96
C VAL A 152 -18.93 20.38 -1.44
N GLU A 153 -19.30 21.47 -0.74
CA GLU A 153 -20.45 22.32 -1.08
C GLU A 153 -20.12 23.62 -1.84
N ASP A 154 -18.84 23.88 -2.19
CA ASP A 154 -18.43 24.97 -3.11
C ASP A 154 -17.96 24.41 -4.47
#